data_AF-A0A3S1C5U6-F1
#
_entry.id   AF-A0A3S1C5U6-F1
#
_cell.length_a   1.000
_cell.length_b   1.000
_cell.length_c   1.000
_cell.angle_alpha   90.00
_cell.angle_beta   90.00
_cell.angle_gamma   90.00
#
_symmetry.space_group_name_H-M   'P 1'
#
loop_
_entity.id
_entity.type
_entity.pdbx_description
1 polymer ?
#
loop_
_entity_poly.entity_id
_entity_poly.type
_entity_poly.pdbx_seq_one_letter_code
_entity_poly.pdbx_strand_id
1 'polypeptide(L)'
;KRAPNAKTGYIDAKVKSRTNKTIDWLVKKDKLTRDKIIKFSVQQGQKIRSILEEREGKVEKEKVVRLKEVARKKDTAQRRKMEKQVKEALEKDEGIEETLFESLGEDEKSFVRLVLCSSTDVIGKCVRHVWEVDGGNEEFCGTIKRYHKKNKRQMIIMSYEGYNDEFTISVTEFITDMLMGDISLF
;
A
#
# COMPACT_ATOMS: atom_id res chain seq x y z
N LYS A 1 31.00 11.15 36.09
CA LYS A 1 30.57 10.02 35.23
C LYS A 1 29.78 10.54 34.02
N ARG A 2 30.23 10.24 32.79
CA ARG A 2 29.43 10.43 31.57
C ARG A 2 28.28 9.42 31.61
N ALA A 3 27.07 9.83 31.26
CA ALA A 3 25.90 8.96 31.23
C ALA A 3 25.73 8.47 29.78
N PRO A 4 26.24 7.28 29.41
CA PRO A 4 26.36 6.85 28.02
C PRO A 4 25.01 6.66 27.31
N ASN A 5 23.94 6.40 28.07
CA ASN A 5 22.58 6.20 27.54
C ASN A 5 21.65 7.39 27.80
N ALA A 6 22.21 8.58 28.07
CA ALA A 6 21.39 9.75 28.32
C ALA A 6 20.76 10.26 27.02
N LYS A 7 19.43 10.47 27.04
CA LYS A 7 18.73 11.17 25.95
C LYS A 7 19.34 12.55 25.76
N THR A 8 19.38 13.05 24.52
CA THR A 8 19.97 14.34 24.15
C THR A 8 19.43 15.49 25.00
N GLY A 9 18.12 15.47 25.31
CA GLY A 9 17.49 16.47 26.19
C GLY A 9 18.03 16.48 27.62
N TYR A 10 18.45 15.33 28.18
CA TYR A 10 19.10 15.29 29.49
C TYR A 10 20.51 15.91 29.43
N ILE A 11 21.25 15.65 28.36
CA ILE A 11 22.60 16.18 28.16
C ILE A 11 22.53 17.72 28.05
N ASP A 12 21.63 18.23 27.21
CA ASP A 12 21.38 19.67 27.04
C ASP A 12 20.96 20.33 28.37
N ALA A 13 19.98 19.75 29.08
CA ALA A 13 19.53 20.27 30.37
C ALA A 13 20.67 20.31 31.41
N LYS A 14 21.54 19.30 31.43
CA LYS A 14 22.69 19.23 32.33
C LYS A 14 23.73 20.31 32.01
N VAL A 15 24.03 20.54 30.73
CA VAL A 15 24.92 21.62 30.30
C VAL A 15 24.34 22.97 30.73
N LYS A 16 23.08 23.24 30.37
CA LYS A 16 22.38 24.49 30.73
C LYS A 16 22.31 24.72 32.24
N SER A 17 22.04 23.69 33.03
CA SER A 17 21.99 23.81 34.51
C SER A 17 23.32 24.24 35.12
N ARG A 18 24.44 23.86 34.49
CA ARG A 18 25.79 24.23 34.93
C ARG A 18 26.13 25.64 34.47
N THR A 19 25.91 25.93 33.19
CA THR A 19 26.17 27.26 32.61
C THR A 19 25.40 28.36 33.33
N ASN A 20 24.12 28.10 33.64
CA ASN A 20 23.24 29.07 34.28
C ASN A 20 23.32 29.05 35.82
N LYS A 21 24.21 28.24 36.41
CA LYS A 21 24.32 28.04 37.87
C LYS A 21 22.97 27.74 38.54
N THR A 22 22.10 27.00 37.84
CA THR A 22 20.71 26.76 38.26
C THR A 22 20.65 25.97 39.56
N ILE A 23 21.58 25.03 39.76
CA ILE A 23 21.67 24.26 41.01
C ILE A 23 22.04 25.15 42.18
N ASP A 24 23.05 26.01 42.03
CA ASP A 24 23.46 26.94 43.09
C ASP A 24 22.36 27.94 43.42
N TRP A 25 21.63 28.42 42.41
CA TRP A 25 20.47 29.28 42.59
C TRP A 25 19.33 28.58 43.34
N LEU A 26 19.06 27.29 43.04
CA LEU A 26 18.04 26.49 43.74
C LEU A 26 18.43 26.22 45.20
N VAL A 27 19.72 25.97 45.48
CA VAL A 27 20.21 25.71 46.85
C VAL A 27 20.03 26.93 47.76
N LYS A 28 20.10 28.14 47.21
CA LYS A 28 19.88 29.40 47.94
C LYS A 28 18.40 29.67 48.29
N LYS A 29 17.45 28.89 47.77
CA LYS A 29 16.02 29.02 48.08
C LYS A 29 15.66 28.21 49.32
N ASP A 30 14.63 28.67 50.04
CA ASP A 30 14.03 27.89 51.11
C ASP A 30 13.45 26.57 50.57
N LYS A 31 13.33 25.57 51.45
CA LYS A 31 12.93 24.22 51.09
C LYS A 31 11.56 24.19 50.38
N LEU A 32 10.57 24.92 50.89
CA LEU A 32 9.22 24.92 50.33
C LEU A 32 9.17 25.51 48.92
N THR A 33 9.86 26.63 48.70
CA THR A 33 9.95 27.27 47.38
C THR A 33 10.71 26.41 46.38
N ARG A 34 11.84 25.82 46.79
CA ARG A 34 12.61 24.89 45.95
C ARG A 34 11.79 23.68 45.53
N ASP A 35 11.06 23.06 46.46
CA ASP A 35 10.24 21.89 46.16
C ASP A 35 9.09 22.24 45.21
N LYS A 36 8.47 23.42 45.36
CA LYS A 36 7.44 23.92 44.42
C LYS A 36 8.01 24.11 43.01
N ILE A 37 9.18 24.74 42.89
CA ILE A 37 9.84 24.99 41.59
C ILE A 37 10.17 23.65 40.91
N ILE A 38 10.76 22.69 41.64
CA ILE A 38 11.11 21.38 41.10
C ILE A 38 9.85 20.64 40.62
N LYS A 39 8.80 20.58 41.44
CA LYS A 39 7.53 19.93 41.06
C LYS A 39 6.91 20.57 39.82
N PHE A 40 6.87 21.89 39.76
CA PHE A 40 6.36 22.61 38.60
C PHE A 40 7.16 22.29 37.33
N SER A 41 8.50 22.34 37.40
CA SER A 41 9.36 22.03 36.26
C SER A 41 9.21 20.58 35.78
N VAL A 42 9.04 19.63 36.70
CA VAL A 42 8.78 18.22 36.35
C VAL A 42 7.45 18.07 35.61
N GLN A 43 6.38 18.69 36.11
CA GLN A 43 5.05 18.65 35.49
C GLN A 43 5.07 19.28 34.09
N GLN A 44 5.70 20.43 33.92
CA GLN A 44 5.85 21.06 32.61
C GLN A 44 6.66 20.19 31.65
N GLY A 45 7.75 19.57 32.15
CA GLY A 45 8.54 18.64 31.35
C GLY A 45 7.75 17.41 30.89
N GLN A 46 6.87 16.87 31.75
CA GLN A 46 5.96 15.78 31.38
C GLN A 46 4.96 16.22 30.31
N LYS A 47 4.34 17.39 30.50
CA LYS A 47 3.38 17.95 29.53
C LYS A 47 4.01 18.16 28.16
N ILE A 48 5.20 18.75 28.10
CA ILE A 48 5.93 18.96 26.84
C ILE A 48 6.25 17.63 26.16
N ARG A 49 6.70 16.62 26.90
CA ARG A 49 6.96 15.29 26.33
C ARG A 49 5.71 14.67 25.73
N SER A 50 4.59 14.71 26.44
CA SER A 50 3.31 14.19 25.94
C SER A 50 2.86 14.91 24.65
N ILE A 51 3.00 16.24 24.58
CA ILE A 51 2.68 17.01 23.37
C ILE A 51 3.60 16.63 22.21
N LEU A 52 4.90 16.44 22.46
CA LEU A 52 5.86 16.04 21.44
C LEU A 52 5.57 14.63 20.93
N GLU A 53 5.29 13.68 21.82
CA GLU A 53 4.91 12.31 21.48
C GLU A 53 3.62 12.28 20.65
N GLU A 54 2.62 13.09 21.02
CA GLU A 54 1.37 13.21 20.24
C GLU A 54 1.63 13.80 18.85
N ARG A 55 2.46 14.84 18.76
CA ARG A 55 2.83 15.48 17.49
C ARG A 55 3.62 14.53 16.59
N GLU A 56 4.61 13.83 17.14
CA GLU A 56 5.38 12.81 16.44
C GLU A 56 4.46 11.68 15.96
N GLY A 57 3.54 11.22 16.80
CA GLY A 57 2.54 10.22 16.43
C GLY A 57 1.63 10.68 15.28
N LYS A 58 1.21 11.94 15.26
CA LYS A 58 0.43 12.52 14.15
C LYS A 58 1.23 12.57 12.86
N VAL A 59 2.47 13.05 12.93
CA VAL A 59 3.37 13.14 11.76
C VAL A 59 3.67 11.75 11.21
N GLU A 60 3.91 10.76 12.07
CA GLU A 60 4.21 9.41 11.63
C GLU A 60 3.00 8.75 10.96
N LYS A 61 1.80 8.93 11.52
CA LYS A 61 0.55 8.48 10.86
C LYS A 61 0.38 9.12 9.49
N GLU A 62 0.60 10.42 9.36
CA GLU A 62 0.49 11.14 8.09
C GLU A 62 1.53 10.66 7.06
N LYS A 63 2.77 10.41 7.48
CA LYS A 63 3.80 9.81 6.62
C LYS A 63 3.36 8.45 6.08
N VAL A 64 2.85 7.57 6.96
CA VAL A 64 2.39 6.23 6.55
C VAL A 64 1.27 6.35 5.52
N VAL A 65 0.28 7.22 5.74
CA VAL A 65 -0.80 7.47 4.78
C VAL A 65 -0.25 7.96 3.44
N ARG A 66 0.65 8.95 3.46
CA ARG A 66 1.24 9.52 2.24
C ARG A 66 2.07 8.50 1.46
N LEU A 67 2.84 7.65 2.16
CA LEU A 67 3.60 6.57 1.51
C LEU A 67 2.67 5.56 0.82
N LYS A 68 1.57 5.18 1.47
CA LYS A 68 0.54 4.31 0.86
C LYS A 68 -0.08 4.96 -0.38
N GLU A 69 -0.42 6.24 -0.33
CA GLU A 69 -0.97 6.94 -1.49
C GLU A 69 0.00 7.02 -2.67
N VAL A 70 1.29 7.27 -2.40
CA VAL A 70 2.32 7.31 -3.44
C VAL A 70 2.51 5.94 -4.07
N ALA A 71 2.52 4.86 -3.27
CA ALA A 71 2.55 3.49 -3.77
C ALA A 71 1.35 3.21 -4.68
N ARG A 72 0.13 3.49 -4.21
CA ARG A 72 -1.10 3.30 -5.01
C ARG A 72 -1.09 4.09 -6.32
N LYS A 73 -0.57 5.33 -6.31
CA LYS A 73 -0.41 6.15 -7.53
C LYS A 73 0.59 5.53 -8.51
N LYS A 74 1.67 4.94 -8.01
CA LYS A 74 2.66 4.25 -8.85
C LYS A 74 2.05 2.99 -9.46
N ASP A 75 1.34 2.20 -8.68
CA ASP A 75 0.72 0.95 -9.13
C ASP A 75 -0.37 1.22 -10.18
N THR A 76 -1.24 2.21 -9.93
CA THR A 76 -2.24 2.64 -10.91
C THR A 76 -1.62 3.19 -12.20
N ALA A 77 -0.51 3.91 -12.12
CA ALA A 77 0.22 4.38 -13.31
C ALA A 77 0.83 3.22 -14.10
N GLN A 78 1.38 2.21 -13.41
CA GLN A 78 1.92 1.00 -14.02
C GLN A 78 0.81 0.18 -14.68
N ARG A 79 -0.32 -0.03 -14.00
CA ARG A 79 -1.48 -0.74 -14.55
C ARG A 79 -2.02 -0.04 -15.80
N ARG A 80 -2.18 1.30 -15.78
CA ARG A 80 -2.60 2.08 -16.96
C ARG A 80 -1.61 1.96 -18.13
N LYS A 81 -0.31 1.93 -17.84
CA LYS A 81 0.72 1.73 -18.88
C LYS A 81 0.58 0.34 -19.50
N MET A 82 0.43 -0.69 -18.68
CA MET A 82 0.27 -2.07 -19.12
C MET A 82 -1.02 -2.25 -19.93
N GLU A 83 -2.15 -1.75 -19.43
CA GLU A 83 -3.44 -1.81 -20.13
C GLU A 83 -3.37 -1.13 -21.50
N LYS A 84 -2.66 0.00 -21.59
CA LYS A 84 -2.41 0.68 -22.87
C LYS A 84 -1.58 -0.20 -23.82
N GLN A 85 -0.51 -0.85 -23.33
CA GLN A 85 0.31 -1.75 -24.14
C GLN A 85 -0.49 -2.96 -24.64
N VAL A 86 -1.27 -3.59 -23.77
CA VAL A 86 -2.17 -4.71 -24.12
C VAL A 86 -3.17 -4.24 -25.17
N LYS A 87 -3.81 -3.09 -24.96
CA LYS A 87 -4.79 -2.55 -25.91
C LYS A 87 -4.19 -2.26 -27.28
N GLU A 88 -3.02 -1.64 -27.34
CA GLU A 88 -2.32 -1.37 -28.59
C GLU A 88 -1.91 -2.67 -29.31
N ALA A 89 -1.49 -3.70 -28.57
CA ALA A 89 -1.19 -5.01 -29.13
C ALA A 89 -2.44 -5.69 -29.71
N LEU A 90 -3.58 -5.59 -29.02
CA LEU A 90 -4.85 -6.14 -29.50
C LEU A 90 -5.41 -5.43 -30.73
N GLU A 91 -5.20 -4.11 -30.85
CA GLU A 91 -5.73 -3.31 -31.96
C GLU A 91 -4.92 -3.47 -33.25
N LYS A 92 -3.63 -3.81 -33.17
CA LYS A 92 -2.75 -3.94 -34.34
C LYS A 92 -2.91 -5.25 -35.10
N ASP A 93 -3.58 -6.27 -34.55
CA ASP A 93 -3.73 -7.62 -35.13
C ASP A 93 -2.40 -8.33 -35.49
N GLU A 94 -1.27 -7.67 -35.24
CA GLU A 94 0.06 -8.25 -35.16
C GLU A 94 0.08 -9.06 -33.88
N GLY A 95 -0.07 -10.39 -34.04
CA GLY A 95 -0.15 -11.36 -32.97
C GLY A 95 0.70 -10.94 -31.79
N ILE A 96 0.04 -10.82 -30.63
CA ILE A 96 0.61 -10.20 -29.44
C ILE A 96 2.04 -10.70 -29.25
N GLU A 97 2.99 -9.78 -29.36
CA GLU A 97 4.40 -10.10 -29.37
C GLU A 97 4.71 -11.01 -28.18
N GLU A 98 5.43 -12.09 -28.45
CA GLU A 98 5.89 -13.06 -27.45
C GLU A 98 6.62 -12.37 -26.28
N THR A 99 7.15 -11.17 -26.53
CA THR A 99 7.79 -10.24 -25.59
C THR A 99 6.86 -9.74 -24.49
N LEU A 100 5.58 -9.44 -24.77
CA LEU A 100 4.65 -8.90 -23.77
C LEU A 100 4.32 -9.94 -22.70
N PHE A 101 4.32 -11.22 -23.09
CA PHE A 101 3.99 -12.34 -22.22
C PHE A 101 5.22 -13.10 -21.72
N GLU A 102 6.44 -12.60 -21.92
CA GLU A 102 7.66 -13.26 -21.45
C GLU A 102 7.62 -13.59 -19.96
N SER A 103 6.96 -12.77 -19.16
CA SER A 103 6.79 -12.95 -17.72
C SER A 103 5.81 -14.06 -17.32
N LEU A 104 4.98 -14.55 -18.24
CA LEU A 104 3.99 -15.59 -17.98
C LEU A 104 4.57 -16.99 -18.19
N GLY A 105 4.08 -17.96 -17.43
CA GLY A 105 4.34 -19.38 -17.66
C GLY A 105 3.71 -19.90 -18.95
N GLU A 106 4.14 -21.06 -19.43
CA GLU A 106 3.63 -21.65 -20.69
C GLU A 106 2.11 -21.94 -20.65
N ASP A 107 1.61 -22.39 -19.49
CA ASP A 107 0.20 -22.66 -19.26
C ASP A 107 -0.63 -21.37 -19.31
N GLU A 108 -0.11 -20.29 -18.70
CA GLU A 108 -0.74 -18.97 -18.70
C GLU A 108 -0.74 -18.36 -20.10
N LYS A 109 0.38 -18.46 -20.83
CA LYS A 109 0.47 -18.05 -22.25
C LYS A 109 -0.56 -18.78 -23.10
N SER A 110 -0.65 -20.10 -22.94
CA SER A 110 -1.62 -20.93 -23.65
C SER A 110 -3.05 -20.52 -23.32
N PHE A 111 -3.33 -20.23 -22.05
CA PHE A 111 -4.64 -19.76 -21.61
C PHE A 111 -4.98 -18.37 -22.17
N VAL A 112 -4.03 -17.43 -22.16
CA VAL A 112 -4.19 -16.10 -22.76
C VAL A 112 -4.53 -16.22 -24.25
N ARG A 113 -3.86 -17.11 -24.99
CA ARG A 113 -4.20 -17.39 -26.40
C ARG A 113 -5.66 -17.85 -26.55
N LEU A 114 -6.12 -18.76 -25.70
CA LEU A 114 -7.52 -19.22 -25.72
C LEU A 114 -8.51 -18.07 -25.42
N VAL A 115 -8.18 -17.20 -24.47
CA VAL A 115 -9.00 -16.02 -24.11
C VAL A 115 -9.12 -15.06 -25.30
N LEU A 116 -8.00 -14.78 -25.99
CA LEU A 116 -7.94 -13.89 -27.14
C LEU A 116 -8.77 -14.40 -28.33
N CYS A 117 -8.68 -15.70 -28.57
CA CYS A 117 -9.49 -16.38 -29.59
C CYS A 117 -10.97 -16.52 -29.20
N SER A 118 -11.38 -16.05 -28.01
CA SER A 118 -12.73 -16.25 -27.47
C SER A 118 -13.15 -17.72 -27.48
N SER A 119 -12.21 -18.63 -27.21
CA SER A 119 -12.48 -20.07 -27.22
C SER A 119 -13.49 -20.44 -26.14
N THR A 120 -14.40 -21.35 -26.48
CA THR A 120 -15.34 -21.94 -25.53
C THR A 120 -14.65 -22.76 -24.45
N ASP A 121 -13.40 -23.20 -24.68
CA ASP A 121 -12.62 -24.03 -23.74
C ASP A 121 -12.25 -23.30 -22.45
N VAL A 122 -12.33 -21.97 -22.47
CA VAL A 122 -12.09 -21.12 -21.30
C VAL A 122 -13.32 -21.05 -20.38
N ILE A 123 -14.52 -21.38 -20.90
CA ILE A 123 -15.75 -21.39 -20.11
C ILE A 123 -15.69 -22.52 -19.08
N GLY A 124 -16.04 -22.21 -17.84
CA GLY A 124 -15.99 -23.11 -16.69
C GLY A 124 -14.62 -23.18 -16.03
N LYS A 125 -13.58 -22.54 -16.58
CA LYS A 125 -12.27 -22.46 -15.94
C LYS A 125 -12.34 -21.58 -14.68
N CYS A 126 -11.70 -22.06 -13.63
CA CYS A 126 -11.55 -21.33 -12.38
C CYS A 126 -10.24 -20.55 -12.39
N VAL A 127 -10.30 -19.33 -11.89
CA VAL A 127 -9.15 -18.45 -11.72
C VAL A 127 -9.16 -17.89 -10.31
N ARG A 128 -7.98 -17.61 -9.79
CA ARG A 128 -7.81 -16.80 -8.59
C ARG A 128 -7.63 -15.36 -9.02
N HIS A 129 -8.42 -14.45 -8.45
CA HIS A 129 -8.35 -13.02 -8.74
C HIS A 129 -8.14 -12.24 -7.45
N VAL A 130 -7.08 -11.44 -7.40
CA VAL A 130 -6.71 -10.60 -6.27
C VAL A 130 -7.29 -9.20 -6.45
N TRP A 131 -8.12 -8.74 -5.51
CA TRP A 131 -8.66 -7.37 -5.49
C TRP A 131 -8.14 -6.59 -4.28
N GLU A 132 -7.99 -5.27 -4.46
CA GLU A 132 -7.71 -4.37 -3.34
C GLU A 132 -9.01 -4.07 -2.58
N VAL A 133 -9.13 -4.59 -1.35
CA VAL A 133 -10.26 -4.38 -0.44
C VAL A 133 -9.72 -3.74 0.85
N ASP A 134 -10.26 -2.58 1.22
CA ASP A 134 -9.91 -1.85 2.46
C ASP A 134 -8.40 -1.61 2.69
N GLY A 135 -7.63 -1.49 1.59
CA GLY A 135 -6.18 -1.25 1.63
C GLY A 135 -5.33 -2.50 1.90
N GLY A 136 -5.92 -3.68 1.73
CA GLY A 136 -5.25 -4.97 1.61
C GLY A 136 -5.61 -5.67 0.30
N ASN A 137 -4.86 -6.72 -0.04
CA ASN A 137 -5.14 -7.57 -1.19
C ASN A 137 -5.90 -8.81 -0.69
N GLU A 138 -7.10 -9.04 -1.23
CA GLU A 138 -7.93 -10.21 -0.94
C GLU A 138 -8.05 -11.09 -2.19
N GLU A 139 -7.99 -12.41 -1.99
CA GLU A 139 -8.10 -13.39 -3.07
C GLU A 139 -9.53 -13.88 -3.22
N PHE A 140 -10.04 -13.85 -4.45
CA PHE A 140 -11.36 -14.34 -4.82
C PHE A 140 -11.26 -15.48 -5.83
N CYS A 141 -12.04 -16.53 -5.63
CA CYS A 141 -12.17 -17.63 -6.58
C CYS A 141 -13.24 -17.27 -7.62
N GLY A 142 -12.81 -17.03 -8.86
CA GLY A 142 -13.68 -16.69 -9.98
C GLY A 142 -13.86 -17.85 -10.95
N THR A 143 -15.03 -17.95 -11.57
CA THR A 143 -15.28 -18.89 -12.69
C THR A 143 -15.72 -18.11 -13.92
N ILE A 144 -15.11 -18.39 -15.07
CA ILE A 144 -15.51 -17.79 -16.34
C ILE A 144 -16.79 -18.45 -16.84
N LYS A 145 -17.86 -17.67 -17.00
CA LYS A 145 -19.18 -18.19 -17.38
C LYS A 145 -19.45 -18.08 -18.86
N ARG A 146 -19.08 -16.97 -19.49
CA ARG A 146 -19.30 -16.74 -20.93
C ARG A 146 -18.49 -15.56 -21.45
N TYR A 147 -18.31 -15.54 -22.77
CA TYR A 147 -17.85 -14.37 -23.52
C TYR A 147 -19.02 -13.61 -24.11
N HIS A 148 -18.87 -12.29 -24.19
CA HIS A 148 -19.79 -11.45 -24.95
C HIS A 148 -19.05 -10.30 -25.63
N LYS A 149 -19.58 -9.82 -26.75
CA LYS A 149 -19.01 -8.68 -27.47
C LYS A 149 -19.91 -7.46 -27.30
N LYS A 150 -19.41 -6.41 -26.66
CA LYS A 150 -20.12 -5.15 -26.44
C LYS A 150 -19.35 -3.99 -27.07
N ASN A 151 -19.98 -3.22 -27.95
CA ASN A 151 -19.37 -2.05 -28.61
C ASN A 151 -18.00 -2.36 -29.24
N LYS A 152 -17.91 -3.45 -30.00
CA LYS A 152 -16.66 -4.00 -30.61
C LYS A 152 -15.60 -4.50 -29.62
N ARG A 153 -15.78 -4.38 -28.31
CA ARG A 153 -14.89 -4.92 -27.28
C ARG A 153 -15.30 -6.33 -26.87
N GLN A 154 -14.33 -7.22 -26.71
CA GLN A 154 -14.55 -8.54 -26.11
C GLN A 154 -14.61 -8.39 -24.59
N MET A 155 -15.64 -8.99 -23.99
CA MET A 155 -15.90 -8.99 -22.55
C MET A 155 -16.00 -10.42 -22.06
N ILE A 156 -15.52 -10.65 -20.84
CA ILE A 156 -15.62 -11.90 -20.11
C ILE A 156 -16.61 -11.69 -18.97
N ILE A 157 -17.55 -12.61 -18.80
CA ILE A 157 -18.48 -12.62 -17.68
C ILE A 157 -18.02 -13.68 -16.69
N MET A 158 -17.82 -13.26 -15.45
CA MET A 158 -17.30 -14.08 -14.36
C MET A 158 -18.27 -14.09 -13.19
N SER A 159 -18.29 -15.19 -12.44
CA SER A 159 -18.92 -15.27 -11.12
C SER A 159 -17.84 -15.52 -10.07
N TYR A 160 -17.98 -14.94 -8.88
CA TYR A 160 -17.07 -15.19 -7.77
C TYR A 160 -17.75 -15.94 -6.63
N GLU A 161 -17.01 -16.83 -5.97
CA GLU A 161 -17.51 -17.53 -4.79
C GLU A 161 -17.92 -16.53 -3.69
N GLY A 162 -19.10 -16.73 -3.10
CA GLY A 162 -19.65 -15.83 -2.09
C GLY A 162 -20.44 -14.63 -2.65
N TYR A 163 -20.46 -14.44 -3.96
CA TYR A 163 -21.25 -13.39 -4.62
C TYR A 163 -22.31 -14.00 -5.54
N ASN A 164 -23.53 -13.47 -5.48
CA ASN A 164 -24.63 -13.89 -6.38
C ASN A 164 -24.62 -13.14 -7.71
N ASP A 165 -23.80 -12.10 -7.82
CA ASP A 165 -23.74 -11.23 -8.99
C ASP A 165 -22.74 -11.75 -10.03
N GLU A 166 -23.05 -11.51 -11.30
CA GLU A 166 -22.12 -11.70 -12.41
C GLU A 166 -21.35 -10.41 -12.69
N PHE A 167 -20.04 -10.53 -12.78
CA PHE A 167 -19.13 -9.43 -13.03
C PHE A 167 -18.67 -9.47 -14.48
N THR A 168 -18.68 -8.32 -15.14
CA THR A 168 -18.24 -8.19 -16.53
C THR A 168 -16.89 -7.49 -16.55
N ILE A 169 -15.86 -8.18 -17.03
CA ILE A 169 -14.49 -7.66 -17.19
C ILE A 169 -14.14 -7.60 -18.67
N SER A 170 -13.38 -6.59 -19.12
CA SER A 170 -12.91 -6.56 -20.50
C SER A 170 -11.77 -7.54 -20.71
N VAL A 171 -11.60 -8.10 -21.92
CA VAL A 171 -10.45 -8.98 -22.21
C VAL A 171 -9.12 -8.27 -21.97
N THR A 172 -9.03 -6.97 -22.29
CA THR A 172 -7.84 -6.15 -22.04
C THR A 172 -7.50 -6.06 -20.56
N GLU A 173 -8.50 -5.79 -19.72
CA GLU A 173 -8.35 -5.71 -18.27
C GLU A 173 -7.97 -7.07 -17.68
N PHE A 174 -8.67 -8.13 -18.08
CA PHE A 174 -8.38 -9.49 -17.63
C PHE A 174 -6.94 -9.92 -17.93
N ILE A 175 -6.44 -9.66 -19.15
CA ILE A 175 -5.05 -9.97 -19.52
C ILE A 175 -4.06 -9.09 -18.77
N THR A 176 -4.40 -7.81 -18.55
CA THR A 176 -3.56 -6.90 -17.76
C THR A 176 -3.42 -7.41 -16.34
N ASP A 177 -4.51 -7.87 -15.73
CA ASP A 177 -4.51 -8.42 -14.38
C ASP A 177 -3.72 -9.73 -14.31
N MET A 178 -3.78 -10.59 -15.35
CA MET A 178 -2.90 -11.76 -15.45
C MET A 178 -1.41 -11.38 -15.54
N LEU A 179 -1.06 -10.40 -16.39
CA LEU A 179 0.32 -9.92 -16.53
C LEU A 179 0.89 -9.30 -15.25
N MET A 180 0.03 -8.67 -14.45
CA MET A 180 0.39 -8.08 -13.17
C MET A 180 0.42 -9.12 -12.03
N GLY A 181 -0.01 -10.36 -12.29
CA GLY A 181 -0.11 -11.43 -11.29
C GLY A 181 -1.34 -11.32 -10.38
N ASP A 182 -2.27 -10.42 -10.70
CA ASP A 182 -3.54 -10.26 -9.99
C ASP A 182 -4.55 -11.35 -10.37
N ILE A 183 -4.38 -11.98 -11.55
CA ILE A 183 -5.12 -13.19 -11.94
C ILE A 183 -4.15 -14.34 -12.17
N SER A 184 -4.43 -15.48 -11.55
CA SER A 184 -3.68 -16.73 -11.77
C SER A 184 -4.63 -17.91 -12.01
N LEU A 185 -4.13 -18.91 -12.75
CA LEU A 185 -4.85 -20.15 -12.99
C LEU A 185 -4.80 -21.05 -11.76
N PHE A 186 -5.91 -21.74 -11.49
CA PHE A 186 -5.97 -22.80 -10.48
C PHE A 186 -5.35 -24.11 -10.98
#